data_AF-A0A962DNP0-F1
#
_entry.id   AF-A0A962DNP0-F1
#
_cell.length_a   1.000
_cell.length_b   1.000
_cell.length_c   1.000
_cell.angle_alpha   90.00
_cell.angle_beta   90.00
_cell.angle_gamma   90.00
#
_symmetry.space_group_name_H-M   'P 1'
#
loop_
_entity.id
_entity.type
_entity.pdbx_description
1 polymer ?
#
loop_
_entity_poly.entity_id
_entity_poly.type
_entity_poly.pdbx_seq_one_letter_code
_entity_poly.pdbx_strand_id
1 'polypeptide(L)'
;MPSSSRLYAAHIKSLCQRYDRALQTGGFDAVLIGAGQAPPVHRDDQHYPYRAEPLFLQWAPLLAHPGSALLYRPGRKPLLL
;
A
#
# COMPACT_ATOMS: atom_id res chain seq x y z
N MET A 1 -2.24 -28.46 0.08
CA MET A 1 -2.65 -27.05 -0.01
C MET A 1 -1.43 -26.17 0.14
N PRO A 2 -1.18 -25.17 -0.73
CA PRO A 2 -0.05 -24.25 -0.56
C PRO A 2 -0.23 -23.44 0.74
N SER A 3 0.88 -23.11 1.41
CA SER A 3 0.86 -22.28 2.61
C SER A 3 0.46 -20.84 2.28
N SER A 4 -0.18 -20.15 3.24
CA SER A 4 -0.54 -18.73 3.11
C SER A 4 0.66 -17.86 2.72
N SER A 5 1.85 -18.13 3.30
CA SER A 5 3.09 -17.46 2.97
C SER A 5 3.50 -17.58 1.48
N ARG A 6 3.29 -18.76 0.87
CA ARG A 6 3.63 -18.99 -0.53
C ARG A 6 2.68 -18.25 -1.46
N LEU A 7 1.38 -18.28 -1.16
CA LEU A 7 0.38 -17.54 -1.91
C LEU A 7 0.60 -16.03 -1.81
N TYR A 8 0.95 -15.54 -0.63
CA TYR A 8 1.29 -14.14 -0.43
C TYR A 8 2.53 -13.70 -1.22
N ALA A 9 3.59 -14.52 -1.24
CA ALA A 9 4.77 -14.24 -2.06
C ALA A 9 4.44 -14.16 -3.56
N ALA A 10 3.59 -15.07 -4.05
CA ALA A 10 3.11 -15.03 -5.44
C ALA A 10 2.28 -13.78 -5.73
N HIS A 11 1.39 -13.40 -4.82
CA HIS A 11 0.61 -12.16 -4.89
C HIS A 11 1.49 -10.92 -4.99
N ILE A 12 2.49 -10.78 -4.13
CA ILE A 12 3.43 -9.65 -4.16
C ILE A 12 4.19 -9.61 -5.50
N LYS A 13 4.60 -10.77 -6.03
CA LYS A 13 5.25 -10.83 -7.36
C LYS A 13 4.32 -10.29 -8.46
N SER A 14 3.04 -10.66 -8.43
CA SER A 14 2.05 -10.15 -9.38
C SER A 14 1.80 -8.65 -9.23
N LEU A 15 1.80 -8.12 -7.99
CA LEU A 15 1.70 -6.67 -7.77
C LEU A 15 2.91 -5.94 -8.33
N CYS A 16 4.14 -6.40 -8.05
CA CYS A 16 5.35 -5.80 -8.61
C CYS A 16 5.27 -5.69 -10.14
N GLN A 17 4.90 -6.77 -10.83
CA GLN A 17 4.77 -6.77 -12.30
C GLN A 17 3.75 -5.74 -12.83
N ARG A 18 2.63 -5.55 -12.11
CA ARG A 18 1.60 -4.57 -12.49
C ARG A 18 2.11 -3.14 -12.30
N TYR A 19 2.77 -2.88 -11.18
CA TYR A 19 3.29 -1.56 -10.87
C TYR A 19 4.50 -1.20 -11.73
N ASP A 20 5.39 -2.16 -12.04
CA ASP A 20 6.48 -1.98 -13.01
C ASP A 20 5.94 -1.48 -14.36
N ARG A 21 4.90 -2.14 -14.89
CA ARG A 21 4.26 -1.74 -16.15
C ARG A 21 3.62 -0.36 -16.06
N ALA A 22 2.92 -0.06 -14.97
CA ALA A 22 2.25 1.22 -14.78
C ALA A 22 3.26 2.37 -14.67
N LEU A 23 4.34 2.20 -13.90
CA LEU A 23 5.42 3.16 -13.75
C LEU A 23 6.14 3.41 -15.07
N GLN A 24 6.47 2.35 -15.80
CA GLN A 24 7.08 2.46 -17.13
C GLN A 24 6.18 3.23 -18.11
N THR A 25 4.89 2.90 -18.15
CA THR A 25 3.93 3.58 -19.04
C THR A 25 3.72 5.03 -18.65
N GLY A 26 3.73 5.34 -17.35
CA GLY A 26 3.58 6.68 -16.81
C GLY A 26 4.85 7.54 -16.83
N GLY A 27 6.02 6.96 -17.14
CA GLY A 27 7.29 7.67 -17.09
C GLY A 27 7.76 8.03 -15.68
N PHE A 28 7.44 7.20 -14.67
CA PHE A 28 7.80 7.42 -13.27
C PHE A 28 8.80 6.38 -12.77
N ASP A 29 9.68 6.79 -11.84
CA ASP A 29 10.68 5.91 -11.24
C ASP A 29 10.17 5.13 -10.01
N ALA A 30 9.10 5.62 -9.38
CA ALA A 30 8.63 5.14 -8.09
C ALA A 30 7.17 5.51 -7.84
N VAL A 31 6.54 4.83 -6.89
CA VAL A 31 5.25 5.25 -6.30
C VAL A 31 5.34 5.23 -4.78
N LEU A 32 4.75 6.25 -4.15
CA LEU A 32 4.52 6.31 -2.72
C LEU A 32 3.01 6.23 -2.46
N ILE A 33 2.58 5.21 -1.73
CA ILE A 33 1.16 4.95 -1.41
C ILE A 33 0.97 5.19 0.09
N GLY A 34 0.22 6.22 0.46
CA GLY A 34 -0.14 6.47 1.85
C GLY A 34 -1.25 5.54 2.33
N ALA A 35 -1.15 5.05 3.56
CA ALA A 35 -2.20 4.29 4.23
C ALA A 35 -3.43 5.15 4.59
N GLY A 36 -3.31 6.48 4.46
CA GLY A 36 -4.32 7.45 4.82
C GLY A 36 -4.29 7.83 6.30
N GLN A 37 -5.23 8.71 6.67
CA GLN A 37 -5.44 9.19 8.04
C GLN A 37 -6.94 9.14 8.35
N ALA A 38 -7.28 9.08 9.63
CA ALA A 38 -8.66 9.28 10.06
C ALA A 38 -9.08 10.73 9.76
N PRO A 39 -10.19 10.98 9.04
CA PRO A 39 -10.65 12.35 8.80
C PRO A 39 -11.15 13.00 10.11
N PRO A 40 -10.87 14.29 10.36
CA PRO A 40 -11.39 14.98 11.53
C PRO A 40 -12.89 15.26 11.39
N VAL A 41 -13.61 15.30 12.51
CA VAL A 41 -14.99 15.79 12.58
C VAL A 41 -14.97 17.32 12.54
N HIS A 42 -15.89 17.92 11.78
CA HIS A 42 -15.88 19.37 11.56
C HIS A 42 -16.11 20.14 12.87
N ARG A 43 -15.15 21.01 13.24
CA ARG A 43 -15.16 21.84 14.46
C ARG A 43 -15.21 21.05 15.77
N ASP A 44 -14.68 19.84 15.75
CA ASP A 44 -14.53 18.95 16.91
C ASP A 44 -13.07 18.45 16.97
N ASP A 45 -12.64 17.92 18.11
CA ASP A 45 -11.34 17.25 18.27
C ASP A 45 -11.39 15.75 17.96
N GLN A 46 -12.60 15.22 17.77
CA GLN A 46 -12.86 13.84 17.36
C GLN A 46 -12.52 13.57 15.89
N HIS A 47 -12.36 12.29 15.56
CA HIS A 47 -12.09 11.79 14.21
C HIS A 47 -13.12 10.73 13.81
N TYR A 48 -13.44 10.65 12.52
CA TYR A 48 -14.20 9.55 11.95
C TYR A 48 -13.41 8.24 12.05
N PRO A 49 -14.09 7.07 12.00
CA PRO A 49 -13.41 5.78 11.99
C PRO A 49 -12.39 5.68 10.85
N TYR A 50 -11.17 5.28 11.19
CA TYR A 50 -10.12 5.07 10.21
C TYR A 50 -10.47 3.93 9.24
N ARG A 51 -10.20 4.17 7.95
CA ARG A 51 -10.26 3.17 6.89
C ARG A 51 -8.98 3.29 6.07
N ALA A 52 -8.18 2.23 6.08
CA ALA A 52 -6.93 2.20 5.34
C ALA A 52 -7.16 2.23 3.82
N GLU A 53 -6.27 2.92 3.12
CA GLU A 53 -6.31 3.05 1.66
C GLU A 53 -6.25 1.67 0.98
N PRO A 54 -7.23 1.29 0.14
CA PRO A 54 -7.25 -0.01 -0.52
C PRO A 54 -5.99 -0.31 -1.34
N LEU A 55 -5.40 0.68 -2.00
CA LEU A 55 -4.14 0.49 -2.73
C LEU A 55 -2.98 0.11 -1.82
N PHE A 56 -2.94 0.64 -0.59
CA PHE A 56 -1.94 0.25 0.41
C PHE A 56 -2.21 -1.18 0.93
N LEU A 57 -3.48 -1.51 1.22
CA LEU A 57 -3.88 -2.83 1.73
C LEU A 57 -3.60 -3.99 0.76
N GLN A 58 -3.53 -3.72 -0.54
CA GLN A 58 -3.10 -4.73 -1.51
C GLN A 58 -1.70 -5.25 -1.19
N TRP A 59 -0.80 -4.42 -0.66
CA TRP A 59 0.60 -4.77 -0.42
C TRP A 59 0.88 -5.31 0.97
N ALA A 60 0.13 -4.86 1.97
CA ALA A 60 0.28 -5.29 3.35
C ALA A 60 -1.08 -5.24 4.06
N PRO A 61 -1.53 -6.31 4.73
CA PRO A 61 -2.84 -6.36 5.38
C PRO A 61 -2.84 -5.60 6.73
N LEU A 62 -2.40 -4.34 6.71
CA LEU A 62 -2.22 -3.48 7.87
C LEU A 62 -3.41 -2.53 8.01
N LEU A 63 -4.45 -2.99 8.73
CA LEU A 63 -5.75 -2.31 8.82
C LEU A 63 -5.82 -1.19 9.87
N ALA A 64 -4.85 -1.10 10.79
CA ALA A 64 -4.87 -0.20 11.94
C ALA A 64 -3.61 0.68 12.06
N HIS A 65 -3.03 1.06 10.92
CA HIS A 65 -1.76 1.80 10.85
C HIS A 65 -1.92 3.11 10.06
N PRO A 66 -2.65 4.10 10.61
CA PRO A 66 -2.78 5.40 9.96
C PRO A 66 -1.42 6.10 9.87
N GLY A 67 -1.21 6.88 8.81
CA GLY A 67 0.03 7.63 8.60
C GLY A 67 1.21 6.85 8.05
N SER A 68 1.12 5.51 7.97
CA SER A 68 2.11 4.69 7.28
C SER A 68 2.10 4.95 5.78
N ALA A 69 3.18 4.56 5.11
CA ALA A 69 3.26 4.59 3.66
C ALA A 69 4.02 3.38 3.10
N LEU A 70 3.79 3.08 1.83
CA LEU A 70 4.55 2.12 1.06
C LEU A 70 5.28 2.83 -0.08
N LEU A 71 6.60 2.71 -0.10
CA LEU A 71 7.42 3.10 -1.24
C LEU A 71 7.75 1.88 -2.10
N TYR A 72 7.35 1.92 -3.36
CA TYR A 72 7.70 0.91 -4.35
C TYR A 72 8.56 1.49 -5.47
N ARG A 73 9.62 0.77 -5.83
CA ARG A 73 10.56 1.09 -6.91
C ARG A 73 10.89 -0.20 -7.68
N PRO A 74 10.83 -0.21 -9.02
CA PRO A 74 11.21 -1.37 -9.81
C PRO A 74 12.61 -1.89 -9.44
N GLY A 75 12.74 -3.22 -9.34
CA GLY A 75 14.00 -3.88 -8.98
C GLY A 75 14.44 -3.74 -7.50
N ARG A 76 13.67 -3.05 -6.65
CA ARG A 76 13.94 -2.96 -5.21
C ARG A 76 12.85 -3.65 -4.40
N LYS A 77 13.22 -4.11 -3.20
CA LYS A 77 12.23 -4.60 -2.23
C LYS A 77 11.31 -3.44 -1.82
N PRO A 78 9.96 -3.63 -1.82
CA PRO A 78 9.04 -2.61 -1.31
C PRO A 78 9.38 -2.24 0.13
N LEU A 79 9.29 -0.94 0.44
CA LEU A 79 9.63 -0.39 1.74
C LEU A 79 8.36 0.13 2.43
N LEU A 80 8.11 -0.35 3.65
CA LEU A 80 7.11 0.19 4.57
C LEU A 80 7.75 1.29 5.41
N LEU A 81 7.08 2.45 5.47
CA LEU A 81 7.47 3.66 6.19
C LEU A 81 6.43 3.99 7.25
#